data_AF-A0AA86Q8P8-F1
#
_entry.id   AF-A0AA86Q8P8-F1
#
_cell.length_a   1.000
_cell.length_b   1.000
_cell.length_c   1.000
_cell.angle_alpha   90.00
_cell.angle_beta   90.00
_cell.angle_gamma   90.00
#
_symmetry.space_group_name_H-M   'P 1'
#
loop_
_entity.id
_entity.type
_entity.pdbx_description
1 polymer ?
#
loop_
_entity_poly.entity_id
_entity_poly.type
_entity_poly.pdbx_seq_one_letter_code
_entity_poly.pdbx_strand_id
1 'polypeptide(L)'
;MKSTSIQHNSNNNTPVTDQAHYDQKMIAQYSKDSKKKYLQIQDNQQLVSFKFVEQIDIDKLRIYECFKINLQSVPINITTLQINNCNVEKLAGIKQMTQLQSLDLSNNRVSDVSELQYLENLTILSLSYNKLSDISPLSTLLNLQELYLYRNQINSALQLKNLRNLIKLDLGVNALLDLNGIQYLKNLTRLSVPYNKLVDIRQIKNLTRVQELILCGNQLNNIDVLKNFQNLNMLNLADNKLVDISSIKYLQNLTHLYILNNLIVHIDALRNLSFDQLEISSNDIISFEPVENHKNFKNYSIDEQQQPKEKHIRLSKRLKAVFDSQELLNLQQEKKGLIHIIQKEQVEKVVKSAKKAINDQELMSKQIVFLFQVLSQATCESNQ
;
A
#
# COMPACT_ATOMS: atom_id res chain seq x y z
N MET A 1 38.92 5.44 -20.53
CA MET A 1 39.92 4.84 -21.43
C MET A 1 39.18 3.99 -22.46
N LYS A 2 39.60 4.11 -23.71
CA LYS A 2 38.98 3.74 -25.00
C LYS A 2 37.80 2.74 -24.98
N SER A 3 36.60 3.25 -25.30
CA SER A 3 35.48 2.49 -25.85
C SER A 3 35.75 2.19 -27.33
N THR A 4 36.04 0.94 -27.67
CA THR A 4 36.11 0.48 -29.06
C THR A 4 34.72 0.04 -29.51
N SER A 5 34.03 0.90 -30.24
CA SER A 5 32.87 0.57 -31.06
C SER A 5 33.38 0.05 -32.41
N ILE A 6 33.15 -1.22 -32.71
CA ILE A 6 33.43 -1.80 -34.02
C ILE A 6 32.15 -1.72 -34.85
N GLN A 7 32.15 -0.87 -35.88
CA GLN A 7 31.25 -0.98 -37.03
C GLN A 7 31.95 -1.84 -38.09
N HIS A 8 31.32 -2.90 -38.59
CA HIS A 8 31.67 -3.40 -39.91
C HIS A 8 30.50 -4.03 -40.68
N ASN A 9 30.62 -3.85 -42.00
CA ASN A 9 29.70 -4.07 -43.11
C ASN A 9 29.27 -5.52 -43.31
N SER A 10 28.06 -5.64 -43.88
CA SER A 10 27.48 -6.83 -44.50
C SER A 10 28.29 -7.36 -45.69
N ASN A 11 28.65 -8.65 -45.65
CA ASN A 11 28.43 -9.66 -46.71
C ASN A 11 29.39 -10.85 -46.53
N ASN A 12 28.85 -12.03 -46.17
CA ASN A 12 28.95 -13.29 -46.94
C ASN A 12 28.60 -14.53 -46.10
N ASN A 13 27.85 -15.41 -46.76
CA ASN A 13 27.25 -16.67 -46.35
C ASN A 13 28.16 -17.65 -45.55
N THR A 14 27.66 -18.12 -44.39
CA THR A 14 27.54 -19.55 -44.02
C THR A 14 26.80 -19.69 -42.67
N PRO A 15 25.92 -20.70 -42.48
CA PRO A 15 25.11 -20.84 -41.28
C PRO A 15 25.91 -21.56 -40.19
N VAL A 16 26.55 -20.81 -39.31
CA VAL A 16 27.13 -21.32 -38.05
C VAL A 16 26.25 -20.85 -36.89
N THR A 17 25.25 -21.68 -36.61
CA THR A 17 24.59 -21.92 -35.30
C THR A 17 24.32 -20.71 -34.37
N ASP A 18 23.03 -20.39 -34.30
CA ASP A 18 22.29 -19.38 -33.51
C ASP A 18 22.58 -19.25 -32.00
N GLN A 19 23.56 -19.93 -31.40
CA GLN A 19 23.87 -19.75 -29.98
C GLN A 19 24.96 -18.69 -29.75
N ALA A 20 26.04 -18.75 -30.53
CA ALA A 20 27.21 -17.88 -30.36
C ALA A 20 26.94 -16.42 -30.78
N HIS A 21 25.95 -16.18 -31.66
CA HIS A 21 25.53 -14.84 -32.07
C HIS A 21 24.65 -14.16 -31.02
N TYR A 22 23.89 -14.94 -30.22
CA TYR A 22 23.22 -14.44 -29.01
C TYR A 22 24.24 -14.12 -27.92
N ASP A 23 25.30 -14.93 -27.78
CA ASP A 23 26.39 -14.72 -26.82
C ASP A 23 27.25 -13.47 -27.11
N GLN A 24 27.24 -12.93 -28.34
CA GLN A 24 27.96 -11.69 -28.69
C GLN A 24 27.16 -10.40 -28.49
N LYS A 25 25.82 -10.46 -28.47
CA LYS A 25 24.98 -9.35 -28.00
C LYS A 25 24.98 -9.23 -26.47
N MET A 26 25.43 -10.28 -25.78
CA MET A 26 25.69 -10.34 -24.34
C MET A 26 26.98 -9.60 -23.95
N ILE A 27 27.20 -8.39 -24.49
CA ILE A 27 28.18 -7.46 -23.91
C ILE A 27 27.53 -6.85 -22.67
N ALA A 28 27.40 -7.71 -21.66
CA ALA A 28 27.93 -7.48 -20.33
C ALA A 28 28.85 -6.26 -20.30
N GLN A 29 28.42 -5.18 -19.64
CA GLN A 29 29.37 -4.18 -19.15
C GLN A 29 30.17 -4.82 -18.00
N TYR A 30 31.08 -5.74 -18.35
CA TYR A 30 31.99 -6.34 -17.41
C TYR A 30 33.05 -5.30 -17.06
N SER A 31 32.91 -4.70 -15.88
CA SER A 31 33.93 -3.81 -15.35
C SER A 31 34.98 -4.65 -14.64
N LYS A 32 36.18 -4.68 -15.21
CA LYS A 32 37.37 -5.31 -14.63
C LYS A 32 38.15 -4.32 -13.77
N ASP A 33 37.45 -3.38 -13.12
CA ASP A 33 38.09 -2.50 -12.16
C ASP A 33 38.44 -3.30 -10.90
N SER A 34 39.69 -3.20 -10.48
CA SER A 34 40.35 -3.95 -9.39
C SER A 34 39.61 -3.98 -8.05
N LYS A 35 38.55 -3.17 -7.89
CA LYS A 35 37.74 -3.05 -6.68
C LYS A 35 36.29 -3.54 -6.81
N LYS A 36 35.78 -3.84 -8.01
CA LYS A 36 34.38 -4.24 -8.22
C LYS A 36 34.25 -5.19 -9.40
N LYS A 37 34.35 -6.50 -9.15
CA LYS A 37 34.03 -7.52 -10.15
C LYS A 37 32.51 -7.60 -10.30
N TYR A 38 31.94 -6.95 -11.31
CA TYR A 38 30.50 -7.03 -11.55
C TYR A 38 30.13 -7.29 -13.00
N LEU A 39 28.98 -7.94 -13.18
CA LEU A 39 28.35 -8.23 -14.45
C LEU A 39 26.96 -7.61 -14.47
N GLN A 40 26.64 -6.87 -15.54
CA GLN A 40 25.29 -6.34 -15.79
C GLN A 40 24.74 -6.88 -17.10
N ILE A 41 23.52 -7.38 -17.06
CA ILE A 41 22.75 -7.89 -18.20
C ILE A 41 21.44 -7.11 -18.28
N GLN A 42 21.05 -6.66 -19.47
CA GLN A 42 19.85 -5.87 -19.68
C GLN A 42 19.18 -6.23 -21.01
N ASP A 43 17.86 -6.01 -21.12
CA ASP A 43 17.06 -6.10 -22.35
C ASP A 43 17.15 -7.47 -23.03
N ASN A 44 16.95 -8.54 -22.24
CA ASN A 44 17.06 -9.92 -22.72
C ASN A 44 15.74 -10.67 -22.65
N GLN A 45 15.31 -11.28 -23.76
CA GLN A 45 14.06 -12.05 -23.78
C GLN A 45 14.12 -13.32 -22.91
N GLN A 46 15.28 -13.97 -22.78
CA GLN A 46 15.38 -15.18 -21.98
C GLN A 46 16.81 -15.48 -21.53
N LEU A 47 17.01 -15.62 -20.21
CA LEU A 47 18.26 -16.05 -19.59
C LEU A 47 18.11 -17.43 -18.96
N VAL A 48 18.50 -18.48 -19.70
CA VAL A 48 18.33 -19.88 -19.28
C VAL A 48 19.60 -20.47 -18.66
N SER A 49 20.78 -20.00 -19.08
CA SER A 49 22.08 -20.57 -18.70
C SER A 49 23.10 -19.46 -18.45
N PHE A 50 23.86 -19.58 -17.37
CA PHE A 50 25.01 -18.74 -17.07
C PHE A 50 26.35 -19.51 -17.14
N LYS A 51 26.42 -20.63 -17.87
CA LYS A 51 27.66 -21.43 -18.02
C LYS A 51 28.88 -20.62 -18.44
N PHE A 52 28.70 -19.57 -19.25
CA PHE A 52 29.80 -18.67 -19.65
C PHE A 52 30.20 -17.68 -18.54
N VAL A 53 29.28 -17.37 -17.62
CA VAL A 53 29.53 -16.49 -16.46
C VAL A 53 30.18 -17.26 -15.30
N GLU A 54 29.97 -18.57 -15.19
CA GLU A 54 30.67 -19.41 -14.19
C GLU A 54 32.21 -19.32 -14.32
N GLN A 55 32.71 -19.00 -15.53
CA GLN A 55 34.14 -18.81 -15.80
C GLN A 55 34.63 -17.40 -15.46
N ILE A 56 33.72 -16.49 -15.10
CA ILE A 56 34.02 -15.09 -14.79
C ILE A 56 33.92 -14.93 -13.28
N ASP A 57 35.05 -14.55 -12.68
CA ASP A 57 35.11 -14.13 -11.28
C ASP A 57 34.31 -12.82 -11.12
N ILE A 58 33.11 -12.91 -10.54
CA ILE A 58 32.20 -11.81 -10.26
C ILE A 58 31.74 -11.85 -8.81
N ASP A 59 31.71 -10.69 -8.17
CA ASP A 59 31.12 -10.53 -6.84
C ASP A 59 29.66 -10.08 -6.93
N LYS A 60 29.30 -9.38 -8.02
CA LYS A 60 27.99 -8.74 -8.20
C LYS A 60 27.38 -9.05 -9.56
N LEU A 61 26.14 -9.50 -9.55
CA LEU A 61 25.36 -9.73 -10.76
C LEU A 61 24.12 -8.82 -10.77
N ARG A 62 23.91 -8.14 -11.89
CA ARG A 62 22.75 -7.28 -12.12
C ARG A 62 22.05 -7.70 -13.39
N ILE A 63 20.74 -7.87 -13.31
CA ILE A 63 19.89 -8.28 -14.41
C ILE A 63 18.68 -7.36 -14.40
N TYR A 64 18.45 -6.66 -15.51
CA TYR A 64 17.34 -5.74 -15.70
C TYR A 64 16.54 -6.14 -16.93
N GLU A 65 15.24 -5.91 -16.93
CA GLU A 65 14.39 -6.01 -18.13
C GLU A 65 14.53 -7.39 -18.82
N CYS A 66 14.48 -8.49 -18.05
CA CYS A 66 14.62 -9.85 -18.57
C CYS A 66 13.29 -10.62 -18.54
N PHE A 67 12.73 -11.00 -19.69
CA PHE A 67 11.37 -11.55 -19.68
C PHE A 67 11.26 -12.92 -18.95
N LYS A 68 12.33 -13.72 -18.94
CA LYS A 68 12.37 -15.00 -18.22
C LYS A 68 13.79 -15.35 -17.79
N ILE A 69 13.96 -15.69 -16.51
CA ILE A 69 15.23 -16.11 -15.91
C ILE A 69 15.12 -17.46 -15.21
N ASN A 70 16.16 -18.28 -15.34
CA ASN A 70 16.34 -19.49 -14.53
C ASN A 70 17.32 -19.22 -13.38
N LEU A 71 16.82 -19.08 -12.16
CA LEU A 71 17.66 -18.82 -10.98
C LEU A 71 18.60 -19.97 -10.62
N GLN A 72 18.26 -21.21 -11.00
CA GLN A 72 19.11 -22.37 -10.73
C GLN A 72 20.43 -22.36 -11.52
N SER A 73 20.50 -21.59 -12.59
CA SER A 73 21.71 -21.45 -13.38
C SER A 73 22.53 -20.22 -13.01
N VAL A 74 22.05 -19.35 -12.11
CA VAL A 74 22.79 -18.16 -11.66
C VAL A 74 24.00 -18.58 -10.81
N PRO A 75 25.18 -17.94 -10.97
CA PRO A 75 26.37 -18.26 -10.18
C PRO A 75 26.12 -18.11 -8.66
N ILE A 76 26.52 -19.12 -7.88
CA ILE A 76 26.26 -19.16 -6.44
C ILE A 76 27.27 -18.38 -5.60
N ASN A 77 28.47 -18.12 -6.13
CA ASN A 77 29.58 -17.46 -5.43
C ASN A 77 29.55 -15.94 -5.57
N ILE A 78 28.37 -15.33 -5.48
CA ILE A 78 28.19 -13.87 -5.56
C ILE A 78 27.74 -13.32 -4.21
N THR A 79 28.13 -12.08 -3.92
CA THR A 79 27.73 -11.36 -2.69
C THR A 79 26.59 -10.37 -2.93
N THR A 80 26.38 -9.96 -4.19
CA THR A 80 25.28 -9.06 -4.58
C THR A 80 24.56 -9.62 -5.79
N LEU A 81 23.24 -9.75 -5.69
CA LEU A 81 22.37 -10.10 -6.80
C LEU A 81 21.25 -9.06 -6.95
N GLN A 82 21.10 -8.50 -8.14
CA GLN A 82 19.97 -7.64 -8.48
C GLN A 82 19.28 -8.20 -9.71
N ILE A 83 17.98 -8.49 -9.61
CA ILE A 83 17.17 -9.00 -10.71
C ILE A 83 15.87 -8.20 -10.69
N ASN A 84 15.80 -7.15 -11.52
CA ASN A 84 14.70 -6.19 -11.49
C ASN A 84 13.91 -6.21 -12.81
N ASN A 85 12.59 -6.12 -12.73
CA ASN A 85 11.70 -6.18 -13.90
C ASN A 85 11.93 -7.43 -14.77
N CYS A 86 12.02 -8.60 -14.12
CA CYS A 86 12.35 -9.85 -14.81
C CYS A 86 11.26 -10.94 -14.75
N ASN A 87 10.03 -10.55 -14.36
CA ASN A 87 8.90 -11.46 -14.17
C ASN A 87 9.22 -12.68 -13.27
N VAL A 88 10.14 -12.56 -12.31
CA VAL A 88 10.47 -13.66 -11.40
C VAL A 88 9.26 -13.98 -10.53
N GLU A 89 8.80 -15.24 -10.56
CA GLU A 89 7.68 -15.72 -9.73
C GLU A 89 8.16 -16.69 -8.65
N LYS A 90 9.05 -17.62 -9.01
CA LYS A 90 9.59 -18.65 -8.12
C LYS A 90 11.06 -18.40 -7.87
N LEU A 91 11.48 -18.57 -6.63
CA LEU A 91 12.88 -18.38 -6.20
C LEU A 91 13.72 -19.66 -6.22
N ALA A 92 13.26 -20.70 -6.90
CA ALA A 92 13.91 -22.02 -6.90
C ALA A 92 15.41 -21.93 -7.23
N GLY A 93 16.24 -22.36 -6.28
CA GLY A 93 17.70 -22.37 -6.41
C GLY A 93 18.40 -21.24 -5.67
N ILE A 94 17.69 -20.17 -5.28
CA ILE A 94 18.31 -19.02 -4.61
C ILE A 94 18.93 -19.41 -3.27
N LYS A 95 18.38 -20.43 -2.59
CA LYS A 95 18.90 -20.95 -1.32
C LYS A 95 20.35 -21.43 -1.37
N GLN A 96 20.89 -21.69 -2.56
CA GLN A 96 22.29 -22.12 -2.74
C GLN A 96 23.28 -20.95 -2.69
N MET A 97 22.79 -19.70 -2.85
CA MET A 97 23.62 -18.49 -2.91
C MET A 97 23.94 -17.96 -1.50
N THR A 98 24.46 -18.82 -0.63
CA THR A 98 24.63 -18.55 0.81
C THR A 98 25.62 -17.41 1.13
N GLN A 99 26.41 -16.97 0.15
CA GLN A 99 27.33 -15.84 0.26
C GLN A 99 26.66 -14.47 0.01
N LEU A 100 25.37 -14.44 -0.36
CA LEU A 100 24.66 -13.20 -0.61
C LEU A 100 24.59 -12.33 0.64
N GLN A 101 25.01 -11.08 0.48
CA GLN A 101 24.89 -10.00 1.45
C GLN A 101 23.86 -8.97 1.02
N SER A 102 23.66 -8.79 -0.28
CA SER A 102 22.68 -7.87 -0.85
C SER A 102 21.86 -8.56 -1.95
N LEU A 103 20.55 -8.54 -1.78
CA LEU A 103 19.59 -9.10 -2.75
C LEU A 103 18.52 -8.06 -3.08
N ASP A 104 18.38 -7.77 -4.37
CA ASP A 104 17.31 -6.93 -4.91
C ASP A 104 16.52 -7.73 -5.95
N LEU A 105 15.25 -7.99 -5.63
CA LEU A 105 14.29 -8.67 -6.50
C LEU A 105 13.09 -7.75 -6.78
N SER A 106 13.32 -6.43 -6.80
CA SER A 106 12.24 -5.46 -6.95
C SER A 106 11.60 -5.52 -8.34
N ASN A 107 10.31 -5.16 -8.43
CA ASN A 107 9.55 -5.17 -9.68
C ASN A 107 9.49 -6.57 -10.32
N ASN A 108 9.10 -7.57 -9.54
CA ASN A 108 8.87 -8.92 -10.04
C ASN A 108 7.44 -9.36 -9.67
N ARG A 109 7.21 -10.68 -9.64
CA ARG A 109 5.92 -11.29 -9.34
C ARG A 109 6.05 -12.31 -8.21
N VAL A 110 7.07 -12.15 -7.37
CA VAL A 110 7.38 -13.08 -6.27
C VAL A 110 6.26 -13.01 -5.24
N SER A 111 5.71 -14.17 -4.89
CA SER A 111 4.70 -14.32 -3.82
C SER A 111 5.16 -15.24 -2.69
N ASP A 112 6.20 -16.06 -2.93
CA ASP A 112 6.77 -17.00 -1.96
C ASP A 112 8.27 -16.74 -1.79
N VAL A 113 8.67 -16.45 -0.56
CA VAL A 113 10.05 -16.15 -0.15
C VAL A 113 10.62 -17.20 0.81
N SER A 114 10.02 -18.39 0.87
CA SER A 114 10.44 -19.50 1.75
C SER A 114 11.92 -19.86 1.59
N GLU A 115 12.46 -19.82 0.36
CA GLU A 115 13.88 -20.11 0.11
C GLU A 115 14.83 -19.03 0.66
N LEU A 116 14.36 -17.81 0.96
CA LEU A 116 15.22 -16.77 1.50
C LEU A 116 15.66 -17.07 2.94
N GLN A 117 14.95 -17.91 3.68
CA GLN A 117 15.28 -18.23 5.07
C GLN A 117 16.68 -18.81 5.27
N TYR A 118 17.29 -19.35 4.20
CA TYR A 118 18.63 -19.94 4.18
C TYR A 118 19.76 -18.94 3.92
N LEU A 119 19.45 -17.68 3.61
CA LEU A 119 20.41 -16.65 3.23
C LEU A 119 20.81 -15.78 4.43
N GLU A 120 21.33 -16.42 5.48
CA GLU A 120 21.60 -15.80 6.78
C GLU A 120 22.58 -14.61 6.75
N ASN A 121 23.41 -14.51 5.70
CA ASN A 121 24.38 -13.42 5.51
C ASN A 121 23.78 -12.14 4.92
N LEU A 122 22.49 -12.12 4.57
CA LEU A 122 21.84 -10.94 4.02
C LEU A 122 21.83 -9.78 5.01
N THR A 123 22.33 -8.64 4.55
CA THR A 123 22.27 -7.35 5.26
C THR A 123 21.34 -6.36 4.56
N ILE A 124 21.16 -6.48 3.24
CA ILE A 124 20.26 -5.64 2.44
C ILE A 124 19.33 -6.53 1.62
N LEU A 125 18.02 -6.35 1.78
CA LEU A 125 17.01 -7.06 1.02
C LEU A 125 15.95 -6.09 0.48
N SER A 126 15.77 -6.07 -0.84
CA SER A 126 14.65 -5.39 -1.48
C SER A 126 13.76 -6.39 -2.22
N LEU A 127 12.48 -6.37 -1.86
CA LEU A 127 11.39 -7.15 -2.44
C LEU A 127 10.23 -6.22 -2.84
N SER A 128 10.54 -4.95 -3.11
CA SER A 128 9.54 -3.95 -3.45
C SER A 128 8.83 -4.29 -4.77
N TYR A 129 7.58 -3.89 -4.95
CA TYR A 129 6.79 -4.15 -6.16
C TYR A 129 6.70 -5.65 -6.49
N ASN A 130 6.19 -6.44 -5.54
CA ASN A 130 5.96 -7.88 -5.68
C ASN A 130 4.53 -8.24 -5.20
N LYS A 131 4.27 -9.51 -4.89
CA LYS A 131 2.95 -10.02 -4.49
C LYS A 131 3.00 -10.70 -3.12
N LEU A 132 3.85 -10.22 -2.21
CA LEU A 132 4.05 -10.84 -0.91
C LEU A 132 2.89 -10.52 0.04
N SER A 133 2.32 -11.55 0.64
CA SER A 133 1.39 -11.44 1.78
C SER A 133 1.96 -12.07 3.05
N ASP A 134 2.70 -13.17 2.91
CA ASP A 134 3.45 -13.80 3.98
C ASP A 134 4.94 -13.44 3.91
N ILE A 135 5.45 -12.93 5.03
CA ILE A 135 6.85 -12.54 5.23
C ILE A 135 7.50 -13.31 6.39
N SER A 136 6.84 -14.35 6.93
CA SER A 136 7.40 -15.16 8.01
C SER A 136 8.76 -15.79 7.70
N PRO A 137 9.08 -16.20 6.46
CA PRO A 137 10.42 -16.73 6.15
C PRO A 137 11.55 -15.72 6.38
N LEU A 138 11.26 -14.42 6.36
CA LEU A 138 12.27 -13.38 6.59
C LEU A 138 12.70 -13.30 8.05
N SER A 139 11.96 -13.90 8.98
CA SER A 139 12.21 -13.79 10.43
C SER A 139 13.52 -14.43 10.90
N THR A 140 14.15 -15.27 10.07
CA THR A 140 15.45 -15.90 10.33
C THR A 140 16.63 -15.06 9.88
N LEU A 141 16.40 -13.98 9.11
CA LEU A 141 17.46 -13.15 8.52
C LEU A 141 18.00 -12.11 9.50
N LEU A 142 18.55 -12.58 10.61
CA LEU A 142 18.91 -11.76 11.78
C LEU A 142 19.98 -10.69 11.50
N ASN A 143 20.74 -10.83 10.41
CA ASN A 143 21.76 -9.86 9.99
C ASN A 143 21.23 -8.71 9.13
N LEU A 144 19.92 -8.69 8.81
CA LEU A 144 19.33 -7.62 8.01
C LEU A 144 19.46 -6.26 8.69
N GLN A 145 19.95 -5.30 7.91
CA GLN A 145 20.09 -3.88 8.26
C GLN A 145 19.13 -3.01 7.44
N GLU A 146 18.89 -3.37 6.17
CA GLU A 146 17.96 -2.66 5.31
C GLU A 146 16.95 -3.62 4.68
N LEU A 147 15.66 -3.32 4.85
CA LEU A 147 14.56 -4.13 4.32
C LEU A 147 13.53 -3.23 3.61
N TYR A 148 13.32 -3.49 2.33
CA TYR A 148 12.38 -2.76 1.49
C TYR A 148 11.28 -3.69 0.96
N LEU A 149 10.04 -3.43 1.37
CA LEU A 149 8.85 -4.23 1.07
C LEU A 149 7.72 -3.37 0.47
N TYR A 150 8.07 -2.21 -0.11
CA TYR A 150 7.12 -1.27 -0.69
C TYR A 150 6.24 -1.94 -1.75
N ARG A 151 4.94 -1.62 -1.78
CA ARG A 151 3.96 -2.13 -2.77
C ARG A 151 3.91 -3.66 -2.83
N ASN A 152 3.45 -4.24 -1.73
CA ASN A 152 3.12 -5.66 -1.58
C ASN A 152 1.69 -5.80 -1.01
N GLN A 153 1.33 -6.96 -0.47
CA GLN A 153 0.02 -7.29 0.11
C GLN A 153 0.13 -7.65 1.60
N ILE A 154 1.10 -7.06 2.31
CA ILE A 154 1.41 -7.38 3.71
C ILE A 154 0.39 -6.71 4.62
N ASN A 155 -0.18 -7.46 5.56
CA ASN A 155 -1.17 -6.96 6.53
C ASN A 155 -0.68 -7.00 7.99
N SER A 156 0.49 -7.61 8.26
CA SER A 156 1.10 -7.67 9.58
C SER A 156 2.62 -7.60 9.49
N ALA A 157 3.24 -6.87 10.43
CA ALA A 157 4.69 -6.78 10.59
C ALA A 157 5.21 -7.62 11.78
N LEU A 158 4.36 -8.45 12.41
CA LEU A 158 4.72 -9.18 13.63
C LEU A 158 5.92 -10.12 13.44
N GLN A 159 6.06 -10.67 12.25
CA GLN A 159 7.11 -11.58 11.84
C GLN A 159 8.50 -10.90 11.83
N LEU A 160 8.54 -9.57 11.74
CA LEU A 160 9.80 -8.80 11.73
C LEU A 160 10.39 -8.60 13.14
N LYS A 161 9.69 -8.99 14.22
CA LYS A 161 10.07 -8.70 15.62
C LYS A 161 11.50 -9.12 16.03
N ASN A 162 12.09 -10.09 15.33
CA ASN A 162 13.43 -10.62 15.62
C ASN A 162 14.54 -9.92 14.84
N LEU A 163 14.22 -9.08 13.84
CA LEU A 163 15.19 -8.41 12.96
C LEU A 163 15.79 -7.16 13.62
N ARG A 164 16.33 -7.33 14.84
CA ARG A 164 16.74 -6.23 15.73
C ARG A 164 17.89 -5.38 15.18
N ASN A 165 18.59 -5.87 14.15
CA ASN A 165 19.67 -5.15 13.47
C ASN A 165 19.17 -4.18 12.38
N LEU A 166 17.86 -4.14 12.10
CA LEU A 166 17.29 -3.22 11.11
C LEU A 166 17.56 -1.76 11.48
N ILE A 167 18.09 -1.04 10.49
CA ILE A 167 18.39 0.39 10.47
C ILE A 167 17.37 1.10 9.58
N LYS A 168 17.01 0.51 8.44
CA LYS A 168 16.03 1.05 7.50
C LYS A 168 14.94 0.03 7.19
N LEU A 169 13.69 0.46 7.30
CA LEU A 169 12.52 -0.35 6.97
C LEU A 169 11.53 0.45 6.13
N ASP A 170 11.15 -0.11 4.98
CA ASP A 170 10.08 0.41 4.14
C ASP A 170 8.96 -0.63 3.96
N LEU A 171 7.76 -0.27 4.40
CA LEU A 171 6.53 -1.04 4.34
C LEU A 171 5.42 -0.24 3.61
N GLY A 172 5.79 0.77 2.82
CA GLY A 172 4.83 1.60 2.11
C GLY A 172 3.92 0.84 1.13
N VAL A 173 2.71 1.34 0.91
CA VAL A 173 1.71 0.75 0.00
C VAL A 173 1.50 -0.74 0.31
N ASN A 174 0.99 -1.01 1.50
CA ASN A 174 0.60 -2.34 1.97
C ASN A 174 -0.80 -2.25 2.61
N ALA A 175 -1.18 -3.22 3.44
CA ALA A 175 -2.48 -3.28 4.09
C ALA A 175 -2.37 -3.30 5.64
N LEU A 176 -1.32 -2.69 6.21
CA LEU A 176 -1.10 -2.67 7.66
C LEU A 176 -2.18 -1.87 8.38
N LEU A 177 -2.72 -2.46 9.45
CA LEU A 177 -3.66 -1.81 10.38
C LEU A 177 -2.97 -1.27 11.64
N ASP A 178 -1.84 -1.88 12.02
CA ASP A 178 -1.02 -1.50 13.16
C ASP A 178 0.47 -1.74 12.88
N LEU A 179 1.32 -1.37 13.84
CA LEU A 179 2.77 -1.53 13.77
C LEU A 179 3.30 -2.58 14.76
N ASN A 180 2.50 -3.61 15.08
CA ASN A 180 2.96 -4.70 15.92
C ASN A 180 4.12 -5.46 15.25
N GLY A 181 5.14 -5.77 16.05
CA GLY A 181 6.44 -6.29 15.60
C GLY A 181 7.51 -5.20 15.48
N ILE A 182 7.12 -3.98 15.10
CA ILE A 182 8.08 -2.88 14.86
C ILE A 182 8.62 -2.31 16.18
N GLN A 183 7.90 -2.44 17.30
CA GLN A 183 8.34 -1.95 18.61
C GLN A 183 9.68 -2.57 19.10
N TYR A 184 10.10 -3.68 18.51
CA TYR A 184 11.34 -4.38 18.85
C TYR A 184 12.55 -3.89 18.05
N LEU A 185 12.33 -3.11 16.97
CA LEU A 185 13.35 -2.68 16.02
C LEU A 185 14.04 -1.38 16.47
N LYS A 186 14.66 -1.42 17.64
CA LYS A 186 15.20 -0.23 18.34
C LYS A 186 16.36 0.47 17.61
N ASN A 187 16.96 -0.17 16.62
CA ASN A 187 18.06 0.38 15.82
C ASN A 187 17.60 1.17 14.60
N LEU A 188 16.29 1.23 14.33
CA LEU A 188 15.76 1.98 13.19
C LEU A 188 16.13 3.46 13.27
N THR A 189 16.73 3.95 12.18
CA THR A 189 16.94 5.37 11.92
C THR A 189 15.98 5.87 10.85
N ARG A 190 15.47 4.99 9.98
CA ARG A 190 14.47 5.30 8.96
C ARG A 190 13.32 4.31 8.98
N LEU A 191 12.11 4.82 9.16
CA LEU A 191 10.88 4.04 9.10
C LEU A 191 9.91 4.67 8.09
N SER A 192 9.60 3.94 7.03
CA SER A 192 8.65 4.32 5.99
C SER A 192 7.46 3.37 5.99
N VAL A 193 6.27 3.89 6.26
CA VAL A 193 5.00 3.14 6.22
C VAL A 193 3.88 3.97 5.53
N PRO A 194 4.15 4.65 4.39
CA PRO A 194 3.12 5.44 3.73
C PRO A 194 2.03 4.58 3.10
N TYR A 195 0.86 5.15 2.84
CA TYR A 195 -0.24 4.50 2.12
C TYR A 195 -0.62 3.12 2.68
N ASN A 196 -0.86 3.09 4.00
CA ASN A 196 -1.40 1.94 4.72
C ASN A 196 -2.75 2.34 5.34
N LYS A 197 -3.22 1.61 6.36
CA LYS A 197 -4.52 1.84 7.02
C LYS A 197 -4.34 2.13 8.52
N LEU A 198 -3.21 2.72 8.90
CA LEU A 198 -2.89 2.99 10.30
C LEU A 198 -3.80 4.07 10.87
N VAL A 199 -4.37 3.81 12.05
CA VAL A 199 -5.11 4.80 12.85
C VAL A 199 -4.30 5.25 14.07
N ASP A 200 -3.32 4.44 14.48
CA ASP A 200 -2.53 4.62 15.68
C ASP A 200 -1.08 4.15 15.45
N ILE A 201 -0.15 4.83 16.12
CA ILE A 201 1.30 4.59 16.07
C ILE A 201 1.93 4.44 17.46
N ARG A 202 1.15 4.19 18.52
CA ARG A 202 1.67 4.00 19.89
C ARG A 202 2.72 2.89 20.03
N GLN A 203 2.71 1.89 19.16
CA GLN A 203 3.67 0.78 19.14
C GLN A 203 5.11 1.28 18.94
N ILE A 204 5.31 2.36 18.18
CA ILE A 204 6.64 2.89 17.88
C ILE A 204 7.16 3.89 18.93
N LYS A 205 6.47 4.06 20.07
CA LYS A 205 6.79 5.08 21.10
C LYS A 205 8.22 5.12 21.63
N ASN A 206 8.95 4.01 21.51
CA ASN A 206 10.30 3.84 22.03
C ASN A 206 11.38 3.80 20.93
N LEU A 207 11.03 4.07 19.67
CA LEU A 207 11.98 4.09 18.55
C LEU A 207 12.71 5.44 18.48
N THR A 208 13.36 5.82 19.57
CA THR A 208 13.95 7.16 19.77
C THR A 208 15.16 7.45 18.88
N ARG A 209 15.69 6.45 18.16
CA ARG A 209 16.77 6.61 17.17
C ARG A 209 16.28 7.02 15.77
N VAL A 210 14.97 6.99 15.54
CA VAL A 210 14.40 7.35 14.24
C VAL A 210 14.67 8.82 13.94
N GLN A 211 15.25 9.04 12.75
CA GLN A 211 15.58 10.34 12.17
C GLN A 211 14.56 10.67 11.08
N GLU A 212 14.23 9.70 10.23
CA GLU A 212 13.25 9.85 9.15
C GLU A 212 12.02 8.98 9.40
N LEU A 213 10.85 9.63 9.52
CA LEU A 213 9.57 8.95 9.71
C LEU A 213 8.57 9.38 8.64
N ILE A 214 8.17 8.42 7.79
CA ILE A 214 7.26 8.63 6.67
C ILE A 214 5.99 7.83 6.93
N LEU A 215 4.88 8.53 7.14
CA LEU A 215 3.57 8.00 7.53
C LEU A 215 2.42 8.58 6.69
N CYS A 216 2.73 9.19 5.53
CA CYS A 216 1.71 9.81 4.70
C CYS A 216 0.67 8.81 4.16
N GLY A 217 -0.54 9.28 3.86
CA GLY A 217 -1.59 8.43 3.29
C GLY A 217 -2.10 7.36 4.26
N ASN A 218 -2.20 7.68 5.55
CA ASN A 218 -2.79 6.82 6.58
C ASN A 218 -4.08 7.48 7.13
N GLN A 219 -4.57 7.02 8.28
CA GLN A 219 -5.78 7.52 8.92
C GLN A 219 -5.51 8.07 10.32
N LEU A 220 -4.29 8.57 10.55
CA LEU A 220 -3.85 9.06 11.85
C LEU A 220 -4.61 10.34 12.23
N ASN A 221 -5.10 10.38 13.47
CA ASN A 221 -5.71 11.57 14.07
C ASN A 221 -5.00 12.02 15.37
N ASN A 222 -4.11 11.19 15.92
CA ASN A 222 -3.30 11.46 17.10
C ASN A 222 -1.84 11.11 16.83
N ILE A 223 -0.94 12.04 17.18
CA ILE A 223 0.51 11.91 17.04
C ILE A 223 1.25 12.25 18.33
N ASP A 224 0.60 12.14 19.49
CA ASP A 224 1.19 12.48 20.80
C ASP A 224 2.45 11.68 21.11
N VAL A 225 2.51 10.46 20.58
CA VAL A 225 3.66 9.57 20.71
C VAL A 225 4.94 10.18 20.13
N LEU A 226 4.83 11.10 19.17
CA LEU A 226 5.98 11.71 18.51
C LEU A 226 6.80 12.61 19.44
N LYS A 227 6.25 13.05 20.59
CA LYS A 227 7.01 13.85 21.58
C LYS A 227 8.31 13.19 22.06
N ASN A 228 8.43 11.87 21.90
CA ASN A 228 9.62 11.09 22.29
C ASN A 228 10.71 11.04 21.20
N PHE A 229 10.45 11.51 19.98
CA PHE A 229 11.33 11.33 18.81
C PHE A 229 12.31 12.51 18.67
N GLN A 230 13.16 12.71 19.67
CA GLN A 230 14.06 13.86 19.74
C GLN A 230 15.11 13.91 18.62
N ASN A 231 15.42 12.79 17.97
CA ASN A 231 16.37 12.71 16.85
C ASN A 231 15.73 12.91 15.47
N LEU A 232 14.41 13.16 15.41
CA LEU A 232 13.69 13.25 14.15
C LEU A 232 14.09 14.51 13.38
N ASN A 233 14.56 14.32 12.15
CA ASN A 233 14.94 15.39 11.23
C ASN A 233 13.92 15.56 10.08
N MET A 234 13.22 14.49 9.71
CA MET A 234 12.22 14.46 8.65
C MET A 234 10.98 13.73 9.11
N LEU A 235 9.84 14.40 9.00
CA LEU A 235 8.53 13.86 9.32
C LEU A 235 7.57 14.12 8.17
N ASN A 236 7.03 13.05 7.61
CA ASN A 236 5.97 13.13 6.62
C ASN A 236 4.68 12.49 7.15
N LEU A 237 3.69 13.33 7.40
CA LEU A 237 2.35 13.02 7.88
C LEU A 237 1.28 13.52 6.90
N ALA A 238 1.65 13.80 5.64
CA ALA A 238 0.72 14.22 4.61
C ALA A 238 -0.45 13.25 4.46
N ASP A 239 -1.62 13.71 4.02
CA ASP A 239 -2.77 12.84 3.71
C ASP A 239 -3.19 11.97 4.91
N ASN A 240 -3.46 12.60 6.05
CA ASN A 240 -3.97 11.97 7.27
C ASN A 240 -5.24 12.70 7.77
N LYS A 241 -5.63 12.48 9.02
CA LYS A 241 -6.82 13.06 9.66
C LYS A 241 -6.42 13.93 10.88
N LEU A 242 -5.24 14.55 10.84
CA LEU A 242 -4.70 15.29 11.98
C LEU A 242 -5.41 16.62 12.17
N VAL A 243 -5.81 16.89 13.42
CA VAL A 243 -6.35 18.18 13.86
C VAL A 243 -5.38 18.85 14.83
N ASP A 244 -4.85 18.07 15.78
CA ASP A 244 -3.85 18.52 16.75
C ASP A 244 -2.45 18.05 16.35
N ILE A 245 -1.53 19.02 16.34
CA ILE A 245 -0.09 18.81 16.09
C ILE A 245 0.77 19.32 17.25
N SER A 246 0.19 19.50 18.44
CA SER A 246 0.85 20.05 19.62
C SER A 246 2.12 19.30 20.04
N SER A 247 2.22 18.00 19.72
CA SER A 247 3.40 17.17 19.97
C SER A 247 4.62 17.56 19.13
N ILE A 248 4.44 18.25 18.01
CA ILE A 248 5.54 18.67 17.13
C ILE A 248 6.48 19.65 17.83
N LYS A 249 6.00 20.46 18.78
CA LYS A 249 6.83 21.42 19.53
C LYS A 249 8.02 20.79 20.28
N TYR A 250 8.00 19.49 20.52
CA TYR A 250 9.08 18.75 21.17
C TYR A 250 10.18 18.30 20.20
N LEU A 251 9.98 18.42 18.89
CA LEU A 251 10.86 17.92 17.83
C LEU A 251 11.89 18.98 17.40
N GLN A 252 12.82 19.32 18.29
CA GLN A 252 13.75 20.44 18.11
C GLN A 252 14.75 20.27 16.96
N ASN A 253 15.00 19.03 16.51
CA ASN A 253 15.90 18.73 15.39
C ASN A 253 15.18 18.62 14.04
N LEU A 254 13.86 18.85 14.00
CA LEU A 254 13.05 18.65 12.82
C LEU A 254 13.27 19.78 11.81
N THR A 255 13.83 19.46 10.66
CA THR A 255 14.10 20.43 9.58
C THR A 255 13.20 20.24 8.37
N HIS A 256 12.64 19.05 8.17
CA HIS A 256 11.74 18.72 7.07
C HIS A 256 10.39 18.24 7.61
N LEU A 257 9.32 19.01 7.39
CA LEU A 257 7.99 18.67 7.87
C LEU A 257 6.96 18.75 6.75
N TYR A 258 6.28 17.64 6.50
CA TYR A 258 5.19 17.54 5.53
C TYR A 258 3.91 17.15 6.26
N ILE A 259 2.97 18.07 6.38
CA ILE A 259 1.65 17.87 7.04
C ILE A 259 0.50 18.32 6.13
N LEU A 260 0.75 18.43 4.83
CA LEU A 260 -0.27 18.80 3.86
C LEU A 260 -1.46 17.83 3.84
N ASN A 261 -2.61 18.31 3.39
CA ASN A 261 -3.83 17.52 3.30
C ASN A 261 -4.24 16.84 4.62
N ASN A 262 -4.37 17.65 5.68
CA ASN A 262 -4.90 17.24 6.98
C ASN A 262 -6.13 18.08 7.35
N LEU A 263 -6.46 18.17 8.64
CA LEU A 263 -7.58 18.92 9.23
C LEU A 263 -7.07 19.97 10.25
N ILE A 264 -5.84 20.46 10.06
CA ILE A 264 -5.17 21.31 11.04
C ILE A 264 -5.70 22.74 10.94
N VAL A 265 -6.03 23.32 12.08
CA VAL A 265 -6.54 24.71 12.19
C VAL A 265 -5.51 25.62 12.84
N HIS A 266 -4.79 25.11 13.85
CA HIS A 266 -3.81 25.86 14.64
C HIS A 266 -2.42 25.27 14.47
N ILE A 267 -1.43 26.16 14.26
CA ILE A 267 -0.03 25.77 14.02
C ILE A 267 0.93 26.39 15.04
N ASP A 268 0.46 26.78 16.22
CA ASP A 268 1.28 27.36 17.28
C ASP A 268 2.45 26.46 17.72
N ALA A 269 2.29 25.16 17.57
CA ALA A 269 3.33 24.16 17.83
C ALA A 269 4.60 24.36 16.99
N LEU A 270 4.51 25.10 15.87
CA LEU A 270 5.61 25.32 14.93
C LEU A 270 6.47 26.56 15.27
N ARG A 271 5.99 27.45 16.16
CA ARG A 271 6.53 28.81 16.38
C ARG A 271 8.04 28.90 16.67
N ASN A 272 8.59 27.89 17.32
CA ASN A 272 9.99 27.88 17.76
C ASN A 272 10.84 26.84 17.02
N LEU A 273 10.37 26.31 15.89
CA LEU A 273 11.05 25.25 15.13
C LEU A 273 11.55 25.76 13.80
N SER A 274 12.83 25.55 13.48
CA SER A 274 13.41 26.01 12.22
C SER A 274 13.33 24.95 11.13
N PHE A 275 12.65 25.25 10.03
CA PHE A 275 12.48 24.33 8.90
C PHE A 275 13.29 24.76 7.67
N ASP A 276 14.01 23.79 7.10
CA ASP A 276 14.56 23.87 5.75
C ASP A 276 13.44 23.69 4.72
N GLN A 277 12.56 22.71 4.96
CA GLN A 277 11.36 22.44 4.16
C GLN A 277 10.14 22.27 5.07
N LEU A 278 9.06 23.00 4.77
CA LEU A 278 7.79 22.89 5.48
C LEU A 278 6.63 22.92 4.47
N GLU A 279 5.86 21.85 4.41
CA GLU A 279 4.68 21.72 3.55
C GLU A 279 3.41 21.58 4.40
N ILE A 280 2.63 22.66 4.46
CA ILE A 280 1.40 22.75 5.28
C ILE A 280 0.15 23.04 4.45
N SER A 281 0.27 23.02 3.12
CA SER A 281 -0.82 23.28 2.19
C SER A 281 -2.02 22.37 2.45
N SER A 282 -3.18 22.74 1.92
CA SER A 282 -4.36 21.88 2.04
C SER A 282 -4.71 21.54 3.51
N ASN A 283 -4.68 22.51 4.40
CA ASN A 283 -5.23 22.42 5.77
C ASN A 283 -6.34 23.49 5.96
N ASP A 284 -6.91 23.57 7.17
CA ASP A 284 -7.93 24.56 7.54
C ASP A 284 -7.32 25.68 8.42
N ILE A 285 -6.04 26.00 8.19
CA ILE A 285 -5.24 26.95 8.98
C ILE A 285 -5.85 28.35 8.92
N ILE A 286 -6.03 28.97 10.09
CA ILE A 286 -6.64 30.29 10.22
C ILE A 286 -5.63 31.44 10.34
N SER A 287 -4.39 31.14 10.72
CA SER A 287 -3.33 32.13 10.90
C SER A 287 -1.97 31.49 10.62
N PHE A 288 -1.13 32.23 9.89
CA PHE A 288 0.24 31.84 9.59
C PHE A 288 1.28 32.56 10.45
N GLU A 289 0.85 33.44 11.36
CA GLU A 289 1.71 34.18 12.30
C GLU A 289 2.76 33.32 13.03
N PRO A 290 2.46 32.06 13.46
CA PRO A 290 3.48 31.19 14.04
C PRO A 290 4.68 30.89 13.14
N VAL A 291 4.53 30.95 11.80
CA VAL A 291 5.61 30.62 10.85
C VAL A 291 6.06 31.80 9.96
N GLU A 292 5.43 32.98 10.08
CA GLU A 292 5.70 34.17 9.25
C GLU A 292 7.15 34.68 9.30
N ASN A 293 7.83 34.54 10.43
CA ASN A 293 9.20 35.05 10.62
C ASN A 293 10.30 34.06 10.19
N HIS A 294 9.93 32.91 9.63
CA HIS A 294 10.92 31.91 9.24
C HIS A 294 11.62 32.30 7.94
N LYS A 295 12.95 32.06 7.90
CA LYS A 295 13.86 32.53 6.84
C LYS A 295 13.42 32.16 5.41
N ASN A 296 12.63 31.10 5.26
CA ASN A 296 12.17 30.57 3.97
C ASN A 296 10.64 30.56 3.86
N PHE A 297 9.91 31.47 4.51
CA PHE A 297 8.44 31.49 4.52
C PHE A 297 7.78 31.40 3.14
N LYS A 298 8.42 31.97 2.10
CA LYS A 298 7.96 31.90 0.70
C LYS A 298 8.13 30.53 0.03
N ASN A 299 9.05 29.69 0.52
CA ASN A 299 9.30 28.33 0.00
C ASN A 299 8.42 27.27 0.68
N TYR A 300 7.77 27.61 1.79
CA TYR A 300 6.73 26.76 2.34
C TYR A 300 5.58 26.87 1.37
N SER A 301 5.12 25.78 0.74
CA SER A 301 4.05 25.86 -0.26
C SER A 301 2.75 26.29 0.44
N ILE A 302 2.63 27.59 0.65
CA ILE A 302 1.41 28.29 0.95
C ILE A 302 0.84 28.51 -0.44
N ASP A 303 0.01 27.57 -0.88
CA ASP A 303 -0.72 27.73 -2.13
C ASP A 303 -1.26 29.17 -2.19
N GLU A 304 -0.87 29.91 -3.22
CA GLU A 304 -1.53 31.17 -3.61
C GLU A 304 -3.05 30.95 -3.89
N GLN A 305 -3.55 29.71 -3.74
CA GLN A 305 -4.91 29.22 -3.93
C GLN A 305 -5.73 29.04 -2.65
N GLN A 306 -5.23 29.40 -1.45
CA GLN A 306 -6.08 29.50 -0.24
C GLN A 306 -7.07 30.70 -0.28
N GLN A 307 -7.56 31.08 -1.46
CA GLN A 307 -8.69 31.97 -1.60
C GLN A 307 -10.00 31.24 -1.23
N PRO A 308 -11.01 31.96 -0.68
CA PRO A 308 -12.29 31.40 -0.20
C PRO A 308 -13.03 30.47 -1.19
N LYS A 309 -12.78 30.62 -2.50
CA LYS A 309 -13.44 29.85 -3.57
C LYS A 309 -13.09 28.36 -3.55
N GLU A 310 -11.87 27.97 -3.18
CA GLU A 310 -11.49 26.55 -3.13
C GLU A 310 -11.91 25.86 -1.83
N LYS A 311 -12.10 26.61 -0.74
CA LYS A 311 -12.69 26.08 0.50
C LYS A 311 -14.09 25.50 0.24
N HIS A 312 -14.88 26.17 -0.61
CA HIS A 312 -16.16 25.66 -1.11
C HIS A 312 -16.03 24.44 -2.03
N ILE A 313 -15.02 24.40 -2.90
CA ILE A 313 -14.76 23.24 -3.78
C ILE A 313 -14.30 22.02 -2.96
N ARG A 314 -13.56 22.24 -1.88
CA ARG A 314 -13.06 21.17 -1.02
C ARG A 314 -14.11 20.66 -0.05
N LEU A 315 -14.91 21.56 0.54
CA LEU A 315 -16.14 21.20 1.24
C LEU A 315 -17.11 20.45 0.32
N SER A 316 -17.27 20.88 -0.94
CA SER A 316 -18.13 20.19 -1.90
C SER A 316 -17.56 18.85 -2.35
N LYS A 317 -16.24 18.70 -2.52
CA LYS A 317 -15.59 17.41 -2.78
C LYS A 317 -15.68 16.46 -1.58
N ARG A 318 -15.53 16.96 -0.35
CA ARG A 318 -15.73 16.17 0.89
C ARG A 318 -17.20 15.78 1.06
N LEU A 319 -18.14 16.70 0.83
CA LEU A 319 -19.57 16.39 0.79
C LEU A 319 -19.84 15.32 -0.27
N LYS A 320 -19.30 15.49 -1.48
CA LYS A 320 -19.47 14.55 -2.58
C LYS A 320 -18.87 13.18 -2.28
N ALA A 321 -17.70 13.10 -1.66
CA ALA A 321 -17.13 11.82 -1.21
C ALA A 321 -17.93 11.14 -0.09
N VAL A 322 -18.57 11.93 0.79
CA VAL A 322 -19.53 11.41 1.79
C VAL A 322 -20.82 10.92 1.10
N PHE A 323 -21.31 11.65 0.07
CA PHE A 323 -22.46 11.25 -0.74
C PHE A 323 -22.19 10.03 -1.64
N ASP A 324 -20.96 9.88 -2.13
CA ASP A 324 -20.51 8.79 -3.00
C ASP A 324 -19.95 7.61 -2.19
N SER A 325 -19.99 7.68 -0.85
CA SER A 325 -19.51 6.59 0.00
C SER A 325 -20.39 5.34 -0.17
N GLN A 326 -19.74 4.17 -0.28
CA GLN A 326 -20.42 2.88 -0.41
C GLN A 326 -21.42 2.63 0.73
N GLU A 327 -21.17 3.21 1.90
CA GLU A 327 -22.02 3.14 3.09
C GLU A 327 -23.33 3.92 2.92
N LEU A 328 -23.29 5.13 2.33
CA LEU A 328 -24.51 5.89 2.02
C LEU A 328 -25.28 5.26 0.85
N LEU A 329 -24.58 4.69 -0.14
CA LEU A 329 -25.21 3.95 -1.24
C LEU A 329 -25.93 2.70 -0.72
N ASN A 330 -25.32 1.96 0.21
CA ASN A 330 -25.92 0.81 0.89
C ASN A 330 -27.13 1.24 1.73
N LEU A 331 -27.05 2.32 2.51
CA LEU A 331 -28.18 2.86 3.28
C LEU A 331 -29.33 3.35 2.40
N GLN A 332 -29.04 3.91 1.22
CA GLN A 332 -30.07 4.30 0.24
C GLN A 332 -30.73 3.08 -0.41
N GLN A 333 -29.96 2.02 -0.69
CA GLN A 333 -30.49 0.74 -1.17
C GLN A 333 -31.33 0.03 -0.10
N GLU A 334 -30.87 0.00 1.15
CA GLU A 334 -31.64 -0.51 2.30
C GLU A 334 -32.91 0.30 2.52
N LYS A 335 -32.86 1.64 2.43
CA LYS A 335 -34.05 2.49 2.48
C LYS A 335 -35.04 2.17 1.35
N LYS A 336 -34.57 1.97 0.11
CA LYS A 336 -35.44 1.55 -1.02
C LYS A 336 -36.03 0.17 -0.79
N GLY A 337 -35.24 -0.78 -0.28
CA GLY A 337 -35.70 -2.12 0.09
C GLY A 337 -36.77 -2.07 1.18
N LEU A 338 -36.57 -1.29 2.23
CA LEU A 338 -37.53 -1.07 3.32
C LEU A 338 -38.81 -0.39 2.83
N ILE A 339 -38.72 0.63 1.97
CA ILE A 339 -39.92 1.26 1.36
C ILE A 339 -40.69 0.23 0.52
N HIS A 340 -40.01 -0.63 -0.23
CA HIS A 340 -40.65 -1.67 -1.04
C HIS A 340 -41.29 -2.76 -0.18
N ILE A 341 -40.65 -3.17 0.92
CA ILE A 341 -41.21 -4.10 1.91
C ILE A 341 -42.45 -3.50 2.58
N ILE A 342 -42.39 -2.24 3.03
CA ILE A 342 -43.52 -1.54 3.66
C ILE A 342 -44.70 -1.41 2.68
N GLN A 343 -44.43 -1.06 1.42
CA GLN A 343 -45.46 -1.00 0.39
C GLN A 343 -46.08 -2.38 0.11
N LYS A 344 -45.25 -3.43 0.04
CA LYS A 344 -45.73 -4.81 -0.17
C LYS A 344 -46.55 -5.31 1.02
N GLU A 345 -46.13 -5.07 2.26
CA GLU A 345 -46.89 -5.44 3.46
C GLU A 345 -48.21 -4.64 3.59
N GLN A 346 -48.22 -3.36 3.22
CA GLN A 346 -49.45 -2.57 3.18
C GLN A 346 -50.41 -3.08 2.10
N VAL A 347 -49.91 -3.41 0.91
CA VAL A 347 -50.70 -4.01 -0.17
C VAL A 347 -51.22 -5.39 0.23
N GLU A 348 -50.41 -6.25 0.84
CA GLU A 348 -50.84 -7.56 1.33
C GLU A 348 -51.90 -7.44 2.43
N LYS A 349 -51.78 -6.48 3.36
CA LYS A 349 -52.82 -6.19 4.36
C LYS A 349 -54.11 -5.70 3.71
N VAL A 350 -54.05 -4.80 2.73
CA VAL A 350 -55.23 -4.31 1.99
C VAL A 350 -55.88 -5.45 1.20
N VAL A 351 -55.09 -6.28 0.51
CA VAL A 351 -55.59 -7.45 -0.24
C VAL A 351 -56.22 -8.48 0.70
N LYS A 352 -55.63 -8.72 1.88
CA LYS A 352 -56.18 -9.68 2.87
C LYS A 352 -57.49 -9.16 3.48
N SER A 353 -57.57 -7.86 3.78
CA SER A 353 -58.79 -7.21 4.23
C SER A 353 -59.87 -7.19 3.14
N ALA A 354 -59.51 -6.92 1.89
CA ALA A 354 -60.43 -6.96 0.75
C ALA A 354 -60.95 -8.38 0.48
N LYS A 355 -60.08 -9.41 0.53
CA LYS A 355 -60.49 -10.82 0.44
C LYS A 355 -61.43 -11.23 1.57
N LYS A 356 -61.16 -10.77 2.80
CA LYS A 356 -62.05 -11.01 3.94
C LYS A 356 -63.41 -10.34 3.72
N ALA A 357 -63.44 -9.08 3.29
CA ALA A 357 -64.68 -8.36 3.00
C ALA A 357 -65.51 -9.02 1.87
N ILE A 358 -64.86 -9.52 0.83
CA ILE A 358 -65.51 -10.27 -0.26
C ILE A 358 -66.13 -11.57 0.28
N ASN A 359 -65.38 -12.35 1.07
CA ASN A 359 -65.89 -13.58 1.67
C ASN A 359 -67.06 -13.30 2.64
N ASP A 360 -66.99 -12.22 3.42
CA ASP A 360 -68.07 -11.82 4.34
C ASP A 360 -69.33 -11.38 3.56
N GLN A 361 -69.18 -10.69 2.41
CA GLN A 361 -70.28 -10.39 1.49
C GLN A 361 -70.87 -11.64 0.84
N GLU A 362 -70.05 -12.63 0.47
CA GLU A 362 -70.51 -13.90 -0.09
C GLU A 362 -71.28 -14.73 0.95
N LEU A 363 -70.85 -14.67 2.22
CA LEU A 363 -71.56 -15.29 3.35
C LEU A 363 -72.91 -14.61 3.62
N MET A 364 -72.93 -13.27 3.63
CA MET A 364 -74.15 -12.47 3.80
C MET A 364 -75.16 -12.72 2.66
N SER A 365 -74.69 -12.81 1.42
CA SER A 365 -75.57 -13.12 0.27
C SER A 365 -76.11 -14.55 0.34
N LYS A 366 -75.33 -15.54 0.78
CA LYS A 366 -75.82 -16.90 1.05
C LYS A 366 -76.85 -16.93 2.20
N GLN A 367 -76.65 -16.14 3.25
CA GLN A 367 -77.61 -16.01 4.35
C GLN A 367 -78.91 -15.31 3.93
N ILE A 368 -78.86 -14.31 3.06
CA ILE A 368 -80.05 -13.65 2.50
C ILE A 368 -80.82 -14.61 1.59
N VAL A 369 -80.13 -15.39 0.75
CA VAL A 369 -80.78 -16.44 -0.06
C VAL A 369 -81.43 -17.50 0.82
N PHE A 370 -80.77 -17.91 1.90
CA PHE A 370 -81.35 -18.82 2.90
C PHE A 370 -82.59 -18.20 3.58
N LEU A 371 -82.53 -16.93 3.98
CA LEU A 371 -83.67 -16.19 4.54
C LEU A 371 -84.83 -16.07 3.55
N PHE A 372 -84.56 -15.84 2.26
CA PHE A 372 -85.58 -15.85 1.21
C PHE A 372 -86.20 -17.24 0.99
N GLN A 373 -85.41 -18.32 1.07
CA GLN A 373 -85.92 -19.70 1.02
C GLN A 373 -86.78 -20.04 2.24
N VAL A 374 -86.38 -19.60 3.43
CA VAL A 374 -87.15 -19.78 4.68
C VAL A 374 -88.45 -18.97 4.62
N LEU A 375 -88.41 -17.73 4.13
CA LEU A 375 -89.59 -16.87 3.96
C LEU A 375 -90.53 -17.38 2.84
N SER A 376 -90.01 -18.03 1.79
CA SER A 376 -90.85 -18.64 0.75
C SER A 376 -91.53 -19.92 1.21
N GLN A 377 -90.89 -20.72 2.09
CA GLN A 377 -91.54 -21.85 2.75
C GLN A 377 -92.63 -21.39 3.72
N ALA A 378 -92.38 -20.33 4.50
CA ALA A 378 -93.37 -19.79 5.44
C ALA A 378 -94.60 -19.14 4.76
N THR A 379 -94.44 -18.59 3.56
CA THR A 379 -95.57 -18.04 2.78
C THR A 379 -96.39 -19.10 2.03
N CYS A 380 -95.87 -20.32 1.84
CA CYS A 380 -96.68 -21.47 1.41
C CYS A 380 -97.53 -22.06 2.54
N GLU A 381 -97.07 -22.02 3.80
CA GLU A 381 -97.80 -22.56 4.95
C GLU A 381 -98.88 -21.61 5.52
N SER A 382 -98.90 -20.34 5.10
CA SER A 382 -99.86 -19.32 5.57
C SER A 382 -100.99 -18.98 4.57
N ASN A 383 -101.11 -19.73 3.46
CA ASN A 383 -102.17 -19.62 2.46
C ASN A 383 -102.99 -20.92 2.30
N GLN A 384 -103.11 -21.74 3.37
CA GLN A 384 -104.12 -22.80 3.49
C GLN A 384 -105.24 -22.39 4.44
#